data_AF-A0A392PJE1-F1
#
_entry.id   AF-A0A392PJE1-F1
#
_cell.length_a   1.000
_cell.length_b   1.000
_cell.length_c   1.000
_cell.angle_alpha   90.00
_cell.angle_beta   90.00
_cell.angle_gamma   90.00
#
_symmetry.space_group_name_H-M   'P 1'
#
loop_
_entity.id
_entity.type
_entity.pdbx_description
1 polymer ?
#
loop_
_entity_poly.entity_id
_entity_poly.type
_entity_poly.pdbx_seq_one_letter_code
_entity_poly.pdbx_strand_id
1 'polypeptide(L)'
;MIGSTGWLCRAEIRWLWMTSRRSGKLLGFISRVSMRICLVCSLGREKLRNQHQGRRREGGVFDEDCLLERQGSGGAEKRQEVRKLVGNQNPILFCIQETKLQSCNAFICSSLWGNSSHGFSYRPSVGVSGGLLTLWDSSEVEVWSSESNDHVLWCHGWFINSSDEFSVANVYAPCDSGAKQELWDSLSVRIQALGRARVCIYGDFNAVRSVEEQRSDRGGHRSLDSISFNRFIEDNTLFDLPLSGR
;
A
#
# COMPACT_ATOMS: atom_id res chain seq x y z
N MET A 1 6.98 36.97 9.87
CA MET A 1 7.65 35.72 9.44
C MET A 1 6.77 34.56 9.82
N ILE A 2 5.97 34.08 8.87
CA ILE A 2 5.05 32.95 9.06
C ILE A 2 5.90 31.68 8.89
N GLY A 3 6.12 30.98 9.98
CA GLY A 3 6.82 29.69 9.96
C GLY A 3 5.94 28.64 9.30
N SER A 4 6.36 28.21 8.12
CA SER A 4 5.89 26.99 7.44
C SER A 4 6.23 25.80 8.32
N THR A 5 5.29 25.36 9.16
CA THR A 5 5.38 24.05 9.79
C THR A 5 5.24 23.00 8.68
N GLY A 6 6.31 22.24 8.43
CA GLY A 6 6.31 21.18 7.42
C GLY A 6 5.34 20.07 7.81
N TRP A 7 4.26 19.92 7.04
CA TRP A 7 3.27 18.85 7.16
C TRP A 7 3.67 17.65 6.28
N LEU A 8 4.93 17.20 6.32
CA LEU A 8 5.23 15.87 5.79
C LEU A 8 4.92 14.85 6.89
N CYS A 9 3.71 14.28 6.86
CA CYS A 9 3.49 12.97 7.45
C CYS A 9 4.49 12.01 6.77
N ARG A 10 5.35 11.37 7.57
CA ARG A 10 6.21 10.30 7.06
C ARG A 10 5.31 9.24 6.44
N ALA A 11 5.48 8.98 5.15
CA ALA A 11 5.06 7.71 4.59
C ALA A 11 5.90 6.64 5.29
N GLU A 12 5.36 6.01 6.33
CA GLU A 12 5.94 4.76 6.84
C GLU A 12 5.66 3.70 5.77
N ILE A 13 6.67 3.41 4.96
CA ILE A 13 6.62 2.31 4.01
C ILE A 13 6.60 1.04 4.84
N ARG A 14 5.49 0.29 4.80
CA ARG A 14 5.39 -1.00 5.44
C ARG A 14 5.57 -2.07 4.39
N TRP A 15 6.69 -2.78 4.54
CA TRP A 15 7.08 -4.06 3.96
C TRP A 15 6.86 -4.26 2.46
N LEU A 16 7.95 -4.46 1.74
CA LEU A 16 7.95 -4.72 0.31
C LEU A 16 8.51 -6.11 0.06
N TRP A 17 7.73 -7.00 -0.55
CA TRP A 17 8.14 -8.39 -0.75
C TRP A 17 8.17 -8.76 -2.22
N MET A 18 9.09 -9.64 -2.60
CA MET A 18 9.18 -10.15 -3.97
C MET A 18 9.60 -11.62 -3.99
N THR A 19 9.02 -12.41 -4.90
CA THR A 19 9.44 -13.80 -5.13
C THR A 19 10.52 -13.90 -6.22
N SER A 20 11.56 -14.70 -5.98
CA SER A 20 12.62 -14.97 -6.96
C SER A 20 12.63 -16.43 -7.39
N ARG A 21 12.19 -16.70 -8.62
CA ARG A 21 12.39 -18.02 -9.25
C ARG A 21 13.45 -17.94 -10.34
N ARG A 22 14.72 -17.95 -9.89
CA ARG A 22 15.94 -18.25 -10.66
C ARG A 22 16.09 -17.51 -12.01
N SER A 23 16.56 -16.26 -11.98
CA SER A 23 17.33 -15.68 -13.09
C SER A 23 18.21 -14.52 -12.63
N GLY A 24 19.36 -14.30 -13.28
CA GLY A 24 20.21 -13.12 -13.06
C GLY A 24 19.53 -11.77 -13.38
N LYS A 25 18.30 -11.80 -13.93
CA LYS A 25 17.46 -10.63 -14.17
C LYS A 25 16.70 -10.14 -12.92
N LEU A 26 16.80 -10.86 -11.80
CA LEU A 26 16.14 -10.48 -10.54
C LEU A 26 16.63 -9.13 -10.02
N LEU A 27 17.94 -8.90 -9.99
CA LEU A 27 18.54 -7.65 -9.51
C LEU A 27 18.10 -6.44 -10.36
N GLY A 28 17.97 -6.61 -11.67
CA GLY A 28 17.47 -5.56 -12.57
C GLY A 28 15.99 -5.25 -12.33
N PHE A 29 15.18 -6.27 -12.07
CA PHE A 29 13.77 -6.09 -11.71
C PHE A 29 13.63 -5.45 -10.32
N ILE A 30 14.35 -5.94 -9.30
CA ILE A 30 14.41 -5.34 -7.96
C ILE A 30 14.83 -3.88 -8.09
N SER A 31 15.91 -3.56 -8.81
CA SER A 31 16.38 -2.19 -8.94
C SER A 31 15.32 -1.28 -9.57
N ARG A 32 14.55 -1.74 -10.56
CA ARG A 32 13.50 -0.94 -11.21
C ARG A 32 12.24 -0.79 -10.35
N VAL A 33 11.83 -1.87 -9.68
CA VAL A 33 10.61 -1.94 -8.84
C VAL A 33 10.85 -1.31 -7.48
N SER A 34 11.95 -1.66 -6.80
CA SER A 34 12.33 -1.16 -5.48
C SER A 34 12.67 0.33 -5.47
N MET A 35 13.05 0.94 -6.59
CA MET A 35 13.36 2.38 -6.66
C MET A 35 12.18 3.27 -7.02
N ARG A 36 11.08 2.72 -7.58
CA ARG A 36 9.99 3.56 -8.14
C ARG A 36 8.59 3.07 -7.74
N ILE A 37 8.48 2.31 -6.66
CA ILE A 37 7.18 2.02 -6.04
C ILE A 37 7.07 2.83 -4.76
N CYS A 38 6.13 3.77 -4.76
CA CYS A 38 5.85 4.57 -3.59
C CYS A 38 4.55 4.06 -2.93
N LEU A 39 4.60 3.88 -1.62
CA LEU A 39 3.50 3.40 -0.81
C LEU A 39 3.02 4.54 0.09
N VAL A 40 1.72 4.80 0.09
CA VAL A 40 1.11 5.69 1.09
C VAL A 40 0.12 4.88 1.90
N CYS A 41 0.56 4.43 3.07
CA CYS A 41 -0.33 3.95 4.13
C CYS A 41 -0.92 5.15 4.87
N SER A 42 -2.26 5.17 5.02
CA SER A 42 -3.03 5.97 5.98
C SER A 42 -2.34 7.22 6.54
N LEU A 43 -2.58 8.38 5.91
CA LEU A 43 -2.19 9.73 6.39
C LEU A 43 -2.88 10.15 7.73
N GLY A 44 -3.21 9.22 8.63
CA GLY A 44 -4.22 9.45 9.68
C GLY A 44 -3.94 8.97 11.11
N ARG A 45 -2.88 8.22 11.41
CA ARG A 45 -2.75 7.63 12.77
C ARG A 45 -1.81 8.36 13.74
N GLU A 46 -0.79 9.09 13.28
CA GLU A 46 0.21 9.65 14.20
C GLU A 46 -0.18 10.99 14.85
N LYS A 47 -1.16 11.74 14.32
CA LYS A 47 -1.52 13.05 14.86
C LYS A 47 -2.53 13.03 16.01
N LEU A 48 -3.31 11.96 16.15
CA LEU A 48 -4.36 11.85 17.17
C LEU A 48 -3.84 11.43 18.55
N ARG A 49 -2.68 10.77 18.64
CA ARG A 49 -2.16 10.31 19.94
C ARG A 49 -1.57 11.43 20.81
N ASN A 50 -1.09 12.51 20.20
CA ASN A 50 -0.45 13.63 20.93
C ASN A 50 -1.40 14.79 21.29
N GLN A 51 -2.69 14.74 20.93
CA GLN A 51 -3.67 15.76 21.35
C GLN A 51 -4.52 15.36 22.57
N HIS A 52 -4.49 14.09 22.99
CA HIS A 52 -5.31 13.62 24.12
C HIS A 52 -4.83 14.04 25.52
N GLN A 53 -3.77 14.85 25.65
CA GLN A 53 -3.39 15.45 26.93
C GLN A 53 -4.07 16.80 27.22
N GLY A 54 -4.93 17.35 26.35
CA GLY A 54 -5.52 18.66 26.63
C GLY A 54 -6.68 19.10 25.75
N ARG A 55 -7.90 18.65 26.07
CA ARG A 55 -9.13 19.47 26.22
C ARG A 55 -10.38 18.58 26.23
N ARG A 56 -11.04 18.51 27.40
CA ARG A 56 -12.46 18.19 27.50
C ARG A 56 -13.26 19.35 26.89
N ARG A 57 -14.18 19.06 25.97
CA ARG A 57 -15.52 19.66 25.85
C ARG A 57 -16.33 18.95 24.76
N GLU A 58 -17.42 18.33 25.23
CA GLU A 58 -18.76 18.14 24.64
C GLU A 58 -18.94 17.88 23.13
N GLY A 59 -19.49 16.70 22.84
CA GLY A 59 -20.69 16.60 21.99
C GLY A 59 -20.50 16.75 20.48
N GLY A 60 -19.87 15.76 19.85
CA GLY A 60 -19.91 15.56 18.40
C GLY A 60 -19.17 14.28 18.05
N VAL A 61 -19.83 13.33 17.41
CA VAL A 61 -19.17 12.15 16.83
C VAL A 61 -18.23 12.67 15.74
N PHE A 62 -16.92 12.70 16.03
CA PHE A 62 -15.91 13.07 15.06
C PHE A 62 -15.75 11.92 14.07
N ASP A 63 -16.30 12.13 12.88
CA ASP A 63 -16.29 11.22 11.74
C ASP A 63 -14.84 10.97 11.27
N GLU A 64 -14.42 9.70 11.24
CA GLU A 64 -13.08 9.27 10.86
C GLU A 64 -12.76 9.58 9.38
N ASP A 65 -12.14 10.74 9.13
CA ASP A 65 -11.26 11.09 8.00
C ASP A 65 -11.31 10.15 6.76
N CYS A 66 -12.18 10.47 5.78
CA CYS A 66 -12.10 9.93 4.42
C CYS A 66 -10.93 10.57 3.66
N LEU A 67 -9.96 9.78 3.18
CA LEU A 67 -8.73 10.32 2.58
C LEU A 67 -8.98 11.09 1.27
N LEU A 68 -9.99 10.71 0.49
CA LEU A 68 -10.15 11.21 -0.88
C LEU A 68 -11.57 11.67 -1.28
N GLU A 69 -12.63 11.31 -0.53
CA GLU A 69 -14.03 11.62 -0.92
C GLU A 69 -14.49 13.04 -0.60
N ARG A 70 -14.05 13.65 0.50
CA ARG A 70 -14.64 14.93 0.92
C ARG A 70 -14.17 16.07 0.02
N GLN A 71 -15.12 16.79 -0.59
CA GLN A 71 -14.93 18.11 -1.20
C GLN A 71 -14.55 19.22 -0.20
N GLY A 72 -14.34 18.88 1.09
CA GLY A 72 -13.80 19.79 2.09
C GLY A 72 -12.29 20.01 1.97
N SER A 73 -11.77 21.01 2.67
CA SER A 73 -10.35 21.42 2.61
C SER A 73 -9.36 20.28 2.91
N GLY A 74 -9.68 19.40 3.87
CA GLY A 74 -8.78 18.31 4.27
C GLY A 74 -8.54 17.23 3.20
N GLY A 75 -9.52 16.95 2.33
CA GLY A 75 -9.35 16.00 1.23
C GLY A 75 -8.53 16.61 0.08
N ALA A 76 -8.69 17.90 -0.18
CA ALA A 76 -7.89 18.61 -1.19
C ALA A 76 -6.41 18.71 -0.78
N GLU A 77 -6.13 19.01 0.49
CA GLU A 77 -4.76 19.10 1.02
C GLU A 77 -4.05 17.75 0.94
N LYS A 78 -4.70 16.65 1.37
CA LYS A 78 -4.13 15.30 1.26
C LYS A 78 -3.83 14.89 -0.18
N ARG A 79 -4.74 15.19 -1.13
CA ARG A 79 -4.50 14.93 -2.56
C ARG A 79 -3.31 15.71 -3.11
N GLN A 80 -3.14 16.97 -2.66
CA GLN A 80 -2.00 17.79 -3.05
C GLN A 80 -0.67 17.22 -2.55
N GLU A 81 -0.62 16.74 -1.30
CA GLU A 81 0.59 16.11 -0.75
C GLU A 81 0.94 14.81 -1.47
N VAL A 82 -0.08 13.97 -1.77
CA VAL A 82 0.13 12.78 -2.61
C VAL A 82 0.67 13.17 -3.98
N ARG A 83 0.11 14.21 -4.62
CA ARG A 83 0.59 14.68 -5.93
C ARG A 83 2.03 15.18 -5.89
N LYS A 84 2.42 15.91 -4.84
CA LYS A 84 3.81 16.34 -4.63
C LYS A 84 4.72 15.13 -4.50
N LEU A 85 4.30 14.11 -3.74
CA LEU A 85 5.07 12.88 -3.57
C LEU A 85 5.24 12.13 -4.90
N VAL A 86 4.17 11.97 -5.68
CA VAL A 86 4.23 11.36 -7.02
C VAL A 86 5.18 12.14 -7.92
N GLY A 87 5.09 13.47 -7.96
CA GLY A 87 5.98 14.30 -8.78
C GLY A 87 7.45 14.28 -8.34
N ASN A 88 7.72 14.12 -7.04
CA ASN A 88 9.08 14.05 -6.51
C ASN A 88 9.72 12.66 -6.74
N GLN A 89 8.96 11.60 -6.57
CA GLN A 89 9.45 10.22 -6.63
C GLN A 89 9.36 9.62 -8.04
N ASN A 90 8.51 10.17 -8.91
CA ASN A 90 8.21 9.68 -10.24
C ASN A 90 8.02 8.15 -10.27
N PRO A 91 7.05 7.62 -9.50
CA PRO A 91 6.86 6.19 -9.37
C PRO A 91 6.37 5.56 -10.68
N ILE A 92 6.76 4.31 -10.94
CA ILE A 92 6.19 3.50 -12.03
C ILE A 92 4.83 2.93 -11.58
N LEU A 93 4.76 2.46 -10.34
CA LEU A 93 3.54 1.95 -9.70
C LEU A 93 3.36 2.67 -8.36
N PHE A 94 2.14 3.04 -8.04
CA PHE A 94 1.80 3.73 -6.80
C PHE A 94 0.60 3.07 -6.14
N CYS A 95 0.82 2.49 -4.96
CA CYS A 95 -0.18 1.72 -4.23
C CYS A 95 -0.64 2.49 -2.99
N ILE A 96 -1.95 2.65 -2.86
CA ILE A 96 -2.61 3.34 -1.75
C ILE A 96 -3.59 2.38 -1.07
N GLN A 97 -3.53 2.30 0.26
CA GLN A 97 -4.48 1.58 1.09
C GLN A 97 -5.38 2.56 1.85
N GLU A 98 -6.54 2.09 2.32
CA GLU A 98 -7.48 2.89 3.12
C GLU A 98 -7.94 4.16 2.38
N THR A 99 -8.18 4.04 1.08
CA THR A 99 -8.62 5.16 0.24
C THR A 99 -9.95 5.76 0.69
N LYS A 100 -10.79 4.92 1.33
CA LYS A 100 -12.16 5.24 1.74
C LYS A 100 -12.99 5.80 0.59
N LEU A 101 -12.71 5.35 -0.64
CA LEU A 101 -13.43 5.71 -1.86
C LEU A 101 -14.42 4.60 -2.22
N GLN A 102 -15.72 4.88 -2.19
CA GLN A 102 -16.74 3.96 -2.71
C GLN A 102 -16.76 3.93 -4.23
N SER A 103 -16.31 5.01 -4.87
CA SER A 103 -16.07 5.07 -6.31
C SER A 103 -14.79 5.83 -6.60
N CYS A 104 -14.02 5.35 -7.57
CA CYS A 104 -12.81 6.01 -8.04
C CYS A 104 -12.93 6.24 -9.54
N ASN A 105 -12.71 7.49 -9.97
CA ASN A 105 -12.81 7.88 -11.37
C ASN A 105 -11.50 8.52 -11.83
N ALA A 106 -11.37 8.69 -13.14
CA ALA A 106 -10.18 9.27 -13.76
C ALA A 106 -9.87 10.68 -13.21
N PHE A 107 -10.86 11.48 -12.81
CA PHE A 107 -10.61 12.81 -12.24
C PHE A 107 -9.88 12.73 -10.89
N ILE A 108 -10.30 11.82 -10.00
CA ILE A 108 -9.61 11.58 -8.73
C ILE A 108 -8.18 11.09 -9.00
N CYS A 109 -8.01 10.13 -9.91
CA CYS A 109 -6.70 9.61 -10.29
C CYS A 109 -5.77 10.72 -10.84
N SER A 110 -6.24 11.54 -11.78
CA SER A 110 -5.49 12.69 -12.30
C SER A 110 -5.14 13.73 -11.23
N SER A 111 -6.00 13.91 -10.22
CA SER A 111 -5.70 14.83 -9.11
C SER A 111 -4.55 14.33 -8.22
N LEU A 112 -4.34 13.02 -8.16
CA LEU A 112 -3.26 12.36 -7.42
C LEU A 112 -2.00 12.23 -8.25
N TRP A 113 -2.12 11.75 -9.49
CA TRP A 113 -0.99 11.45 -10.37
C TRP A 113 -0.42 12.70 -11.05
N GLY A 114 -1.30 13.65 -11.37
CA GLY A 114 -0.98 14.82 -12.19
C GLY A 114 -1.42 14.66 -13.64
N ASN A 115 -0.79 15.42 -14.52
CA ASN A 115 -1.21 15.55 -15.92
C ASN A 115 -0.52 14.53 -16.86
N SER A 116 0.35 13.66 -16.34
CA SER A 116 1.00 12.61 -17.13
C SER A 116 0.04 11.45 -17.42
N SER A 117 0.35 10.69 -18.48
CA SER A 117 -0.38 9.48 -18.84
C SER A 117 -0.31 8.46 -17.70
N HIS A 118 -1.47 7.98 -17.27
CA HIS A 118 -1.55 6.99 -16.20
C HIS A 118 -2.75 6.08 -16.39
N GLY A 119 -2.62 4.88 -15.84
CA GLY A 119 -3.72 3.95 -15.65
C GLY A 119 -3.97 3.74 -14.17
N PHE A 120 -5.13 3.16 -13.86
CA PHE A 120 -5.49 2.85 -12.49
C PHE A 120 -6.40 1.64 -12.42
N SER A 121 -6.37 0.99 -11.26
CA SER A 121 -7.33 0.00 -10.83
C SER A 121 -7.62 0.22 -9.36
N TYR A 122 -8.83 -0.10 -8.92
CA TYR A 122 -9.23 0.17 -7.54
C TYR A 122 -10.19 -0.89 -7.01
N ARG A 123 -10.16 -1.08 -5.70
CA ARG A 123 -11.19 -1.77 -4.92
C ARG A 123 -11.96 -0.71 -4.13
N PRO A 124 -13.30 -0.62 -4.26
CA PRO A 124 -14.08 0.35 -3.51
C PRO A 124 -14.01 0.07 -2.00
N SER A 125 -14.17 1.11 -1.19
CA SER A 125 -14.38 0.96 0.24
C SER A 125 -15.79 0.43 0.55
N VAL A 126 -15.93 -0.23 1.69
CA VAL A 126 -17.23 -0.62 2.23
C VAL A 126 -17.57 0.36 3.34
N GLY A 127 -18.52 1.26 3.09
CA GLY A 127 -18.80 2.39 3.98
C GLY A 127 -17.56 3.29 4.12
N VAL A 128 -17.11 3.47 5.36
CA VAL A 128 -16.00 4.35 5.74
C VAL A 128 -14.66 3.62 5.94
N SER A 129 -14.58 2.34 5.59
CA SER A 129 -13.39 1.50 5.81
C SER A 129 -12.88 0.83 4.54
N GLY A 130 -11.56 0.79 4.41
CA GLY A 130 -10.85 0.09 3.37
C GLY A 130 -10.77 0.87 2.07
N GLY A 131 -10.84 0.13 0.97
CA GLY A 131 -10.58 0.62 -0.37
C GLY A 131 -9.09 0.63 -0.72
N LEU A 132 -8.78 0.18 -1.92
CA LEU A 132 -7.43 0.08 -2.45
C LEU A 132 -7.35 0.81 -3.78
N LEU A 133 -6.25 1.48 -4.06
CA LEU A 133 -5.98 2.10 -5.35
C LEU A 133 -4.56 1.78 -5.78
N THR A 134 -4.43 1.29 -7.01
CA THR A 134 -3.14 1.13 -7.68
C THR A 134 -3.15 2.01 -8.92
N LEU A 135 -2.20 2.93 -8.99
CA LEU A 135 -1.93 3.80 -10.14
C LEU A 135 -0.62 3.39 -10.80
N TRP A 136 -0.49 3.61 -12.10
CA TRP A 136 0.76 3.34 -12.81
C TRP A 136 1.02 4.30 -13.96
N ASP A 137 2.30 4.49 -14.28
CA ASP A 137 2.74 5.24 -15.44
C ASP A 137 2.49 4.41 -16.71
N SER A 138 1.53 4.84 -17.54
CA SER A 138 1.21 4.14 -18.80
C SER A 138 2.27 4.32 -19.89
N SER A 139 3.29 5.14 -19.66
CA SER A 139 4.46 5.24 -20.54
C SER A 139 5.57 4.23 -20.19
N GLU A 140 5.55 3.68 -18.97
CA GLU A 140 6.57 2.73 -18.49
C GLU A 140 6.06 1.28 -18.44
N VAL A 141 4.77 1.10 -18.13
CA VAL A 141 4.14 -0.21 -18.01
C VAL A 141 2.78 -0.26 -18.70
N GLU A 142 2.45 -1.43 -19.21
CA GLU A 142 1.11 -1.76 -19.67
C GLU A 142 0.52 -2.82 -18.74
N VAL A 143 -0.67 -2.54 -18.20
CA VAL A 143 -1.42 -3.45 -17.33
C VAL A 143 -2.55 -4.06 -18.16
N TRP A 144 -2.48 -5.36 -18.40
CA TRP A 144 -3.48 -6.08 -19.20
C TRP A 144 -4.61 -6.69 -18.36
N SER A 145 -4.38 -6.88 -17.06
CA SER A 145 -5.40 -7.44 -16.16
C SER A 145 -5.25 -6.86 -14.76
N SER A 146 -6.39 -6.68 -14.08
CA SER A 146 -6.44 -6.40 -12.65
C SER A 146 -7.57 -7.16 -12.00
N GLU A 147 -7.35 -7.67 -10.79
CA GLU A 147 -8.31 -8.48 -10.06
C GLU A 147 -8.46 -7.96 -8.64
N SER A 148 -9.69 -7.64 -8.25
CA SER A 148 -10.02 -7.17 -6.92
C SER A 148 -10.62 -8.31 -6.11
N ASN A 149 -9.89 -8.74 -5.08
CA ASN A 149 -10.36 -9.72 -4.10
C ASN A 149 -10.47 -9.04 -2.72
N ASP A 150 -10.95 -9.77 -1.72
CA ASP A 150 -10.94 -9.26 -0.37
C ASP A 150 -9.51 -8.99 0.11
N HIS A 151 -9.32 -7.77 0.63
CA HIS A 151 -8.04 -7.28 1.15
C HIS A 151 -6.91 -7.14 0.13
N VAL A 152 -7.10 -7.50 -1.14
CA VAL A 152 -6.03 -7.49 -2.17
C VAL A 152 -6.54 -6.96 -3.50
N LEU A 153 -5.75 -6.07 -4.10
CA LEU A 153 -5.90 -5.64 -5.48
C LEU A 153 -4.68 -6.07 -6.28
N TRP A 154 -4.87 -7.04 -7.17
CA TRP A 154 -3.87 -7.52 -8.10
C TRP A 154 -3.86 -6.69 -9.38
N CYS A 155 -2.68 -6.41 -9.91
CA CYS A 155 -2.51 -6.02 -11.31
C CYS A 155 -1.42 -6.87 -11.97
N HIS A 156 -1.58 -7.11 -13.26
CA HIS A 156 -0.69 -7.92 -14.09
C HIS A 156 -0.32 -7.11 -15.33
N GLY A 157 0.97 -7.04 -15.62
CA GLY A 157 1.49 -6.14 -16.63
C GLY A 157 2.89 -6.48 -17.10
N TRP A 158 3.36 -5.75 -18.12
CA TRP A 158 4.74 -5.82 -18.59
C TRP A 158 5.35 -4.43 -18.59
N PHE A 159 6.65 -4.38 -18.36
CA PHE A 159 7.43 -3.17 -18.62
C PHE A 159 7.56 -2.97 -20.13
N ILE A 160 7.18 -1.80 -20.64
CA ILE A 160 7.21 -1.49 -22.07
C ILE A 160 8.64 -1.62 -22.62
N ASN A 161 9.62 -1.11 -21.87
CA ASN A 161 11.01 -1.05 -22.32
C ASN A 161 11.77 -2.38 -22.30
N SER A 162 11.33 -3.37 -21.51
CA SER A 162 12.04 -4.67 -21.42
C SER A 162 11.18 -5.90 -21.69
N SER A 163 9.87 -5.71 -21.90
CA SER A 163 8.88 -6.78 -22.04
C SER A 163 8.93 -7.79 -20.87
N ASP A 164 9.42 -7.35 -19.71
CA ASP A 164 9.44 -8.17 -18.50
C ASP A 164 8.04 -8.17 -17.87
N GLU A 165 7.46 -9.35 -17.73
CA GLU A 165 6.21 -9.54 -17.00
C GLU A 165 6.38 -9.32 -15.50
N PHE A 166 5.38 -8.68 -14.90
CA PHE A 166 5.24 -8.45 -13.47
C PHE A 166 3.82 -8.71 -12.97
N SER A 167 3.72 -9.00 -11.69
CA SER A 167 2.46 -9.07 -10.95
C SER A 167 2.59 -8.32 -9.64
N VAL A 168 1.62 -7.44 -9.37
CA VAL A 168 1.59 -6.49 -8.27
C VAL A 168 0.37 -6.77 -7.40
N ALA A 169 0.56 -7.14 -6.13
CA ALA A 169 -0.51 -7.27 -5.14
C ALA A 169 -0.48 -6.11 -4.14
N ASN A 170 -1.42 -5.19 -4.22
CA ASN A 170 -1.68 -4.14 -3.23
C ASN A 170 -2.58 -4.72 -2.12
N VAL A 171 -2.06 -4.82 -0.90
CA VAL A 171 -2.68 -5.53 0.23
C VAL A 171 -3.10 -4.56 1.34
N TYR A 172 -4.29 -4.77 1.89
CA TYR A 172 -4.70 -4.20 3.17
C TYR A 172 -5.30 -5.29 4.04
N ALA A 173 -4.43 -5.94 4.82
CA ALA A 173 -4.77 -7.13 5.59
C ALA A 173 -5.76 -6.79 6.72
N PRO A 174 -6.70 -7.71 7.02
CA PRO A 174 -7.65 -7.50 8.11
C PRO A 174 -6.95 -7.48 9.48
N CYS A 175 -7.61 -6.93 10.49
CA CYS A 175 -7.10 -6.98 11.87
C CYS A 175 -7.30 -8.35 12.52
N ASP A 176 -8.33 -9.09 12.11
CA ASP A 176 -8.69 -10.41 12.62
C ASP A 176 -7.66 -11.47 12.19
N SER A 177 -7.24 -12.31 13.14
CA SER A 177 -6.18 -13.30 12.90
C SER A 177 -6.63 -14.44 11.98
N GLY A 178 -7.88 -14.88 12.07
CA GLY A 178 -8.46 -15.89 11.18
C GLY A 178 -8.51 -15.39 9.74
N ALA A 179 -9.04 -14.19 9.53
CA ALA A 179 -9.11 -13.55 8.22
C ALA A 179 -7.72 -13.25 7.64
N LYS A 180 -6.71 -12.95 8.47
CA LYS A 180 -5.31 -12.84 8.01
C LYS A 180 -4.79 -14.18 7.50
N GLN A 181 -5.05 -15.28 8.20
CA GLN A 181 -4.61 -16.59 7.77
C GLN A 181 -5.22 -16.95 6.41
N GLU A 182 -6.52 -16.74 6.23
CA GLU A 182 -7.20 -16.94 4.95
C GLU A 182 -6.59 -16.09 3.82
N LEU A 183 -6.21 -14.84 4.14
CA LEU A 183 -5.49 -13.98 3.21
C LEU A 183 -4.11 -14.55 2.84
N TRP A 184 -3.33 -15.04 3.80
CA TRP A 184 -2.02 -15.65 3.54
C TRP A 184 -2.13 -16.92 2.69
N ASP A 185 -3.12 -17.76 2.96
CA ASP A 185 -3.38 -18.98 2.20
C ASP A 185 -3.79 -18.64 0.76
N SER A 186 -4.70 -17.69 0.58
CA SER A 186 -5.14 -17.18 -0.72
C SER A 186 -3.99 -16.57 -1.54
N LEU A 187 -3.17 -15.73 -0.91
CA LEU A 187 -1.97 -15.17 -1.54
C LEU A 187 -0.99 -16.28 -1.94
N SER A 188 -0.77 -17.29 -1.09
CA SER A 188 0.13 -18.40 -1.38
C SER A 188 -0.32 -19.18 -2.61
N VAL A 189 -1.60 -19.58 -2.65
CA VAL A 189 -2.18 -20.27 -3.81
C VAL A 189 -2.01 -19.44 -5.07
N ARG A 190 -2.27 -18.13 -4.99
CA ARG A 190 -2.12 -17.23 -6.13
C ARG A 190 -0.69 -17.08 -6.60
N ILE A 191 0.28 -16.89 -5.70
CA ILE A 191 1.70 -16.79 -6.02
C ILE A 191 2.18 -18.07 -6.72
N GLN A 192 1.75 -19.23 -6.21
CA GLN A 192 2.10 -20.53 -6.80
C GLN A 192 1.50 -20.69 -8.21
N ALA A 193 0.25 -20.28 -8.41
CA ALA A 193 -0.43 -20.33 -9.71
C ALA A 193 0.22 -19.41 -10.76
N LEU A 194 0.76 -18.26 -10.35
CA LEU A 194 1.51 -17.34 -11.22
C LEU A 194 2.87 -17.93 -11.69
N GLY A 195 3.28 -19.07 -11.15
CA GLY A 195 4.33 -19.90 -11.72
C GLY A 195 5.72 -19.26 -11.69
N ARG A 196 6.15 -18.71 -12.84
CA ARG A 196 7.46 -18.05 -13.03
C ARG A 196 7.37 -16.52 -13.09
N ALA A 197 6.17 -15.96 -12.99
CA ALA A 197 5.99 -14.51 -13.00
C ALA A 197 6.72 -13.86 -11.83
N ARG A 198 7.19 -12.63 -12.04
CA ARG A 198 7.80 -11.84 -10.98
C ARG A 198 6.70 -11.20 -10.16
N VAL A 199 6.50 -11.72 -8.96
CA VAL A 199 5.46 -11.23 -8.05
C VAL A 199 6.06 -10.29 -7.04
N CYS A 200 5.41 -9.14 -6.86
CA CYS A 200 5.71 -8.21 -5.80
C CYS A 200 4.43 -7.89 -5.01
N ILE A 201 4.56 -7.89 -3.68
CA ILE A 201 3.47 -7.74 -2.72
C ILE A 201 3.82 -6.56 -1.80
N TYR A 202 2.90 -5.62 -1.71
CA TYR A 202 3.04 -4.37 -0.94
C TYR A 202 1.76 -4.11 -0.18
N GLY A 203 1.87 -3.48 0.99
CA GLY A 203 0.70 -2.98 1.67
C GLY A 203 0.81 -2.93 3.18
N ASP A 204 -0.33 -2.70 3.82
CA ASP A 204 -0.43 -2.83 5.27
C ASP A 204 -0.83 -4.26 5.62
N PHE A 205 0.13 -5.03 6.14
CA PHE A 205 -0.09 -6.42 6.52
C PHE A 205 -0.73 -6.58 7.90
N ASN A 206 -0.87 -5.50 8.68
CA ASN A 206 -1.40 -5.55 10.06
C ASN A 206 -0.77 -6.69 10.92
N ALA A 207 0.48 -7.03 10.62
CA ALA A 207 1.26 -8.09 11.26
C ALA A 207 2.65 -7.55 11.62
N VAL A 208 3.15 -7.97 12.78
CA VAL A 208 4.46 -7.57 13.29
C VAL A 208 5.46 -8.67 12.95
N ARG A 209 6.57 -8.31 12.32
CA ARG A 209 7.54 -9.31 11.81
C ARG A 209 8.48 -9.83 12.89
N SER A 210 8.83 -9.00 13.89
CA SER A 210 9.77 -9.36 14.94
C SER A 210 9.36 -8.91 16.34
N VAL A 211 9.92 -9.55 17.37
CA VAL A 211 9.67 -9.23 18.79
C VAL A 211 10.21 -7.83 19.14
N GLU A 212 11.21 -7.32 18.41
CA GLU A 212 11.79 -5.99 18.62
C GLU A 212 10.89 -4.85 18.11
N GLU A 213 10.05 -5.11 17.11
CA GLU A 213 9.01 -4.19 16.62
C GLU A 213 7.79 -4.14 17.57
N GLN A 214 7.76 -5.06 18.53
CA GLN A 214 6.72 -5.25 19.53
C GLN A 214 6.89 -4.26 20.70
N ARG A 215 6.75 -2.96 20.44
CA ARG A 215 6.53 -2.01 21.54
C ARG A 215 5.17 -2.28 22.18
N SER A 216 5.20 -2.80 23.41
CA SER A 216 4.11 -3.01 24.37
C SER A 216 3.49 -4.42 24.37
N ASP A 217 4.07 -5.24 25.24
CA ASP A 217 3.48 -6.35 26.00
C ASP A 217 1.94 -6.30 26.15
N ARG A 218 1.23 -7.22 25.47
CA ARG A 218 -0.06 -7.86 25.88
C ARG A 218 -0.34 -9.12 25.01
N GLY A 219 -0.03 -10.31 25.55
CA GLY A 219 -0.75 -11.57 25.26
C GLY A 219 -0.38 -12.34 23.97
N GLY A 220 -0.21 -13.66 24.11
CA GLY A 220 0.27 -14.61 23.09
C GLY A 220 -0.56 -14.83 21.81
N HIS A 221 -1.51 -13.94 21.48
CA HIS A 221 -2.22 -13.95 20.19
C HIS A 221 -1.39 -13.29 19.09
N ARG A 222 -0.63 -12.22 19.42
CA ARG A 222 0.22 -11.51 18.44
C ARG A 222 1.46 -12.31 18.00
N SER A 223 1.88 -13.30 18.79
CA SER A 223 2.94 -14.22 18.42
C SER A 223 2.50 -15.20 17.33
N LEU A 224 1.24 -15.66 17.36
CA LEU A 224 0.70 -16.58 16.35
C LEU A 224 0.55 -15.91 14.98
N ASP A 225 0.10 -14.64 14.96
CA ASP A 225 0.04 -13.84 13.73
C ASP A 225 1.44 -13.67 13.10
N SER A 226 2.44 -13.38 13.93
CA SER A 226 3.83 -13.23 13.48
C SER A 226 4.40 -14.53 12.92
N ILE A 227 4.15 -15.66 13.58
CA ILE A 227 4.57 -16.99 13.10
C ILE A 227 3.93 -17.29 11.75
N SER A 228 2.62 -17.08 11.62
CA SER A 228 1.87 -17.37 10.40
C SER A 228 2.32 -16.50 9.23
N PHE A 229 2.57 -15.22 9.49
CA PHE A 229 3.09 -14.29 8.48
C PHE A 229 4.52 -14.64 8.05
N ASN A 230 5.41 -14.97 8.99
CA ASN A 230 6.77 -15.41 8.67
C ASN A 230 6.77 -16.72 7.88
N ARG A 231 5.90 -17.67 8.24
CA ARG A 231 5.71 -18.90 7.47
C ARG A 231 5.24 -18.61 6.04
N PHE A 232 4.27 -17.72 5.86
CA PHE A 232 3.82 -17.27 4.54
C PHE A 232 4.98 -16.74 3.69
N ILE A 233 5.85 -15.92 4.28
CA ILE A 233 7.04 -15.37 3.62
C ILE A 233 7.99 -16.50 3.19
N GLU A 234 8.30 -17.41 4.11
CA GLU A 234 9.23 -18.52 3.87
C GLU A 234 8.70 -19.50 2.81
N ASP A 235 7.45 -19.94 2.94
CA ASP A 235 6.80 -20.92 2.05
C ASP A 235 6.70 -20.38 0.60
N ASN A 236 6.61 -19.06 0.43
CA ASN A 236 6.54 -18.40 -0.88
C ASN A 236 7.88 -17.85 -1.37
N THR A 237 8.97 -18.08 -0.65
CA THR A 237 10.32 -17.58 -0.97
C THR A 237 10.34 -16.07 -1.22
N LEU A 238 9.62 -15.34 -0.36
CA LEU A 238 9.52 -13.90 -0.43
C LEU A 238 10.74 -13.25 0.23
N PHE A 239 11.33 -12.29 -0.47
CA PHE A 239 12.44 -11.49 0.03
C PHE A 239 11.92 -10.12 0.43
N ASP A 240 12.23 -9.71 1.65
CA ASP A 240 11.98 -8.35 2.09
C ASP A 240 12.97 -7.41 1.40
N LEU A 241 12.44 -6.41 0.72
CA LEU A 241 13.23 -5.41 0.04
C LEU A 241 13.56 -4.29 1.04
N PRO A 242 14.84 -3.88 1.15
CA PRO A 242 15.21 -2.80 2.04
C PRO A 242 14.46 -1.54 1.64
N LEU A 243 13.79 -0.94 2.61
CA LEU A 243 13.07 0.32 2.42
C LEU A 243 14.07 1.37 1.94
N SER A 244 13.97 1.75 0.67
CA SER A 244 14.83 2.78 0.08
C SER A 244 14.33 4.14 0.56
N GLY A 245 14.88 4.58 1.70
CA GLY A 245 14.59 5.86 2.33
C GLY A 245 15.81 6.36 3.10
N ARG A 246 16.78 6.92 2.38
CA ARG A 246 17.79 7.84 2.91
C ARG A 246 17.90 9.04 2.00
#